data_AF-A0AAE1EAR7-F1
#
_entry.id   AF-A0AAE1EAR7-F1
#
_cell.length_a   1.000
_cell.length_b   1.000
_cell.length_c   1.000
_cell.angle_alpha   90.00
_cell.angle_beta   90.00
_cell.angle_gamma   90.00
#
_symmetry.space_group_name_H-M   'P 1'
#
loop_
_entity.id
_entity.type
_entity.pdbx_description
1 polymer ?
#
loop_
_entity_poly.entity_id
_entity_poly.type
_entity_poly.pdbx_seq_one_letter_code
_entity_poly.pdbx_strand_id
1 'polypeptide(L)'
;MNRILSHGGLCTIKEQLEELYKNGTLEELKAQIQGGKRLWAKSVEKGKHVVMADMKLLANMILKMRSVTLDDTICGKSLQERDHFETLSGAIRSLTTIETGSIKAGLKLQIGYLLMKLIKITKGYYIQIGKVDESVEVDQFAAVLDLNWDYIFYEAQVECEQRRTTV
;
A
#
# COMPACT_ATOMS: atom_id res chain seq x y z
N MET A 1 -39.64 -2.71 19.22
CA MET A 1 -39.02 -3.27 20.45
C MET A 1 -38.27 -4.53 20.04
N ASN A 2 -36.99 -4.61 20.41
CA ASN A 2 -36.03 -5.73 20.26
C ASN A 2 -35.50 -6.04 18.84
N ARG A 3 -34.23 -6.39 18.64
CA ARG A 3 -32.89 -6.11 19.23
C ARG A 3 -31.93 -7.03 18.45
N ILE A 4 -30.82 -6.47 17.97
CA ILE A 4 -29.47 -7.06 17.85
C ILE A 4 -29.29 -8.32 16.97
N LEU A 5 -28.51 -8.16 15.89
CA LEU A 5 -27.38 -9.00 15.49
C LEU A 5 -26.36 -8.05 14.80
N SER A 6 -25.31 -7.51 15.40
CA SER A 6 -24.06 -8.12 15.88
C SER A 6 -23.33 -9.00 14.83
N HIS A 7 -22.82 -8.46 13.73
CA HIS A 7 -21.71 -9.04 12.95
C HIS A 7 -20.84 -7.86 12.45
N GLY A 8 -19.64 -7.55 12.97
CA GLY A 8 -18.73 -8.42 13.70
C GLY A 8 -18.10 -9.48 12.79
N GLY A 9 -17.91 -9.18 11.50
CA GLY A 9 -17.36 -10.13 10.54
C GLY A 9 -15.91 -9.81 10.22
N LEU A 10 -14.98 -10.56 10.81
CA LEU A 10 -13.65 -10.77 10.24
C LEU A 10 -13.85 -11.34 8.83
N CYS A 11 -13.90 -10.48 7.81
CA CYS A 11 -13.79 -10.91 6.42
C CYS A 11 -12.50 -11.72 6.34
N THR A 12 -12.63 -13.01 6.04
CA THR A 12 -11.48 -13.89 6.06
C THR A 12 -10.52 -13.44 4.96
N ILE A 13 -9.22 -13.56 5.20
CA ILE A 13 -8.18 -13.19 4.24
C ILE A 13 -8.45 -13.81 2.84
N LYS A 14 -9.12 -14.96 2.81
CA LYS A 14 -9.53 -15.64 1.59
C LYS A 14 -10.61 -14.87 0.81
N GLU A 15 -11.63 -14.37 1.48
CA GLU A 15 -12.74 -13.61 0.84
C GLU A 15 -12.25 -12.28 0.27
N GLN A 16 -11.38 -11.56 1.01
CA GLN A 16 -10.75 -10.33 0.52
C GLN A 16 -9.89 -10.61 -0.72
N LEU A 17 -9.11 -11.70 -0.72
CA LEU A 17 -8.28 -12.09 -1.86
C LEU A 17 -9.10 -12.55 -3.08
N GLU A 18 -10.23 -13.22 -2.87
CA GLU A 18 -11.14 -13.64 -3.94
C GLU A 18 -11.84 -12.44 -4.60
N GLU A 19 -12.21 -11.44 -3.81
CA GLU A 19 -12.80 -10.18 -4.31
C GLU A 19 -11.78 -9.35 -5.11
N LEU A 20 -10.52 -9.28 -4.64
CA LEU A 20 -9.42 -8.65 -5.37
C LEU A 20 -9.03 -9.40 -6.67
N TYR A 21 -9.23 -10.72 -6.71
CA TYR A 21 -9.03 -11.53 -7.91
C TYR A 21 -10.12 -11.28 -8.95
N LYS A 22 -11.38 -11.17 -8.51
CA LYS A 22 -12.53 -10.87 -9.38
C LYS A 22 -12.45 -9.48 -10.01
N ASN A 23 -11.84 -8.52 -9.31
CA ASN A 23 -11.76 -7.12 -9.72
C ASN A 23 -10.54 -6.76 -10.60
N GLY A 24 -9.74 -7.75 -11.04
CA GLY A 24 -8.57 -7.53 -11.92
C GLY A 24 -7.35 -6.90 -11.24
N THR A 25 -7.53 -6.28 -10.07
CA THR A 25 -6.50 -5.57 -9.29
C THR A 25 -5.33 -6.48 -8.90
N LEU A 26 -5.60 -7.76 -8.57
CA LEU A 26 -4.54 -8.71 -8.23
C LEU A 26 -3.72 -9.12 -9.47
N GLU A 27 -4.32 -9.24 -10.65
CA GLU A 27 -3.60 -9.58 -11.88
C GLU A 27 -2.75 -8.40 -12.39
N GLU A 28 -3.20 -7.16 -12.21
CA GLU A 28 -2.41 -5.97 -12.52
C GLU A 28 -1.26 -5.77 -11.54
N LEU A 29 -1.51 -5.93 -10.23
CA LEU A 29 -0.46 -5.95 -9.21
C LEU A 29 0.52 -7.09 -9.46
N LYS A 30 0.03 -8.29 -9.81
CA LYS A 30 0.87 -9.40 -10.24
C LYS A 30 1.64 -9.02 -11.50
N ALA A 31 1.07 -8.39 -12.51
CA ALA A 31 1.77 -8.03 -13.75
C ALA A 31 2.88 -7.00 -13.49
N GLN A 32 2.62 -5.99 -12.65
CA GLN A 32 3.62 -5.02 -12.21
C GLN A 32 4.74 -5.69 -11.39
N ILE A 33 4.37 -6.58 -10.45
CA ILE A 33 5.31 -7.36 -9.64
C ILE A 33 6.05 -8.41 -10.49
N GLN A 34 5.40 -8.98 -11.50
CA GLN A 34 5.95 -9.98 -12.41
C GLN A 34 6.84 -9.36 -13.48
N GLY A 35 6.62 -8.12 -13.91
CA GLY A 35 7.59 -7.33 -14.67
C GLY A 35 8.89 -7.16 -13.89
N GLY A 36 8.79 -7.05 -12.56
CA GLY A 36 9.91 -7.11 -11.62
C GLY A 36 10.57 -8.50 -11.46
N LYS A 37 10.08 -9.59 -12.08
CA LYS A 37 10.59 -10.97 -11.93
C LYS A 37 12.10 -11.08 -12.17
N ARG A 38 12.67 -10.28 -13.08
CA ARG A 38 14.11 -10.33 -13.37
C ARG A 38 14.97 -9.80 -12.21
N LEU A 39 14.43 -8.93 -11.37
CA LEU A 39 15.08 -8.42 -10.16
C LEU A 39 14.79 -9.30 -8.92
N TRP A 40 13.72 -10.09 -8.95
CA TRP A 40 13.19 -10.81 -7.77
C TRP A 40 13.39 -12.33 -7.78
N ALA A 41 13.88 -12.91 -8.88
CA ALA A 41 14.14 -14.35 -9.01
C ALA A 41 15.17 -14.94 -8.02
N LYS A 42 15.82 -14.13 -7.17
CA LYS A 42 16.79 -14.61 -6.16
C LYS A 42 16.19 -15.03 -4.82
N SER A 43 14.89 -14.84 -4.55
CA SER A 43 14.27 -15.18 -3.26
C SER A 43 13.30 -16.36 -3.38
N VAL A 44 13.84 -17.55 -3.58
CA VAL A 44 13.05 -18.79 -3.66
C VAL A 44 12.78 -19.27 -2.21
N GLU A 45 11.52 -19.60 -1.93
CA GLU A 45 10.92 -20.05 -0.65
C GLU A 45 10.68 -19.02 0.46
N LYS A 46 11.68 -18.41 1.11
CA LYS A 46 11.43 -17.49 2.25
C LYS A 46 10.77 -16.17 1.85
N GLY A 47 10.86 -15.77 0.58
CA GLY A 47 10.29 -14.53 0.07
C GLY A 47 8.78 -14.54 -0.10
N LYS A 48 8.14 -15.71 -0.29
CA LYS A 48 6.71 -15.79 -0.65
C LYS A 48 5.79 -15.18 0.40
N HIS A 49 6.05 -15.46 1.68
CA HIS A 49 5.26 -14.89 2.78
C HIS A 49 5.37 -13.36 2.83
N VAL A 50 6.57 -12.83 2.64
CA VAL A 50 6.82 -11.38 2.61
C VAL A 50 6.11 -10.74 1.42
N VAL A 51 6.19 -11.33 0.23
CA VAL A 51 5.46 -10.83 -0.95
C VAL A 51 3.96 -10.82 -0.71
N MET A 52 3.40 -11.89 -0.14
CA MET A 52 1.98 -11.95 0.16
C MET A 52 1.57 -10.92 1.22
N ALA A 53 2.39 -10.67 2.23
CA ALA A 53 2.14 -9.63 3.22
C ALA A 53 2.12 -8.24 2.57
N ASP A 54 3.10 -7.94 1.70
CA ASP A 54 3.16 -6.69 0.94
C ASP A 54 1.91 -6.52 0.05
N MET A 55 1.53 -7.56 -0.72
CA MET A 55 0.35 -7.51 -1.59
C MET A 55 -0.95 -7.29 -0.80
N LYS A 56 -1.10 -7.94 0.36
CA LYS A 56 -2.26 -7.73 1.25
C LYS A 56 -2.29 -6.30 1.76
N LEU A 57 -1.14 -5.74 2.11
CA LEU A 57 -1.06 -4.37 2.60
C LEU A 57 -1.45 -3.37 1.50
N LEU A 58 -0.92 -3.53 0.28
CA LEU A 58 -1.30 -2.71 -0.88
C LEU A 58 -2.81 -2.81 -1.17
N ALA A 59 -3.36 -4.02 -1.13
CA ALA A 59 -4.78 -4.22 -1.36
C ALA A 59 -5.66 -3.55 -0.29
N ASN A 60 -5.28 -3.66 0.98
CA ASN A 60 -5.96 -2.97 2.07
C ASN A 60 -5.92 -1.44 1.89
N MET A 61 -4.83 -0.90 1.35
CA MET A 61 -4.74 0.52 1.02
C MET A 61 -5.73 0.90 -0.09
N ILE A 62 -5.81 0.11 -1.17
CA ILE A 62 -6.77 0.34 -2.27
C ILE A 62 -8.20 0.30 -1.74
N LEU A 63 -8.57 -0.74 -0.99
CA LEU A 63 -9.90 -0.86 -0.39
C LEU A 63 -10.21 0.33 0.52
N LYS A 64 -9.20 0.81 1.27
CA LYS A 64 -9.38 1.97 2.14
C LYS A 64 -9.58 3.25 1.34
N MET A 65 -8.81 3.46 0.28
CA MET A 65 -8.99 4.61 -0.61
C MET A 65 -10.38 4.61 -1.23
N ARG A 66 -10.85 3.47 -1.76
CA ARG A 66 -12.23 3.30 -2.28
C ARG A 66 -13.28 3.67 -1.24
N SER A 67 -13.12 3.20 0.01
CA SER A 67 -14.07 3.51 1.08
C SER A 67 -14.13 5.00 1.44
N VAL A 68 -13.04 5.74 1.22
CA VAL A 68 -12.94 7.17 1.53
C VAL A 68 -13.47 8.02 0.37
N THR A 69 -13.21 7.62 -0.87
CA THR A 69 -13.65 8.36 -2.07
C THR A 69 -15.03 7.96 -2.57
N LEU A 70 -15.55 6.81 -2.13
CA LEU A 70 -16.72 6.16 -2.72
C LEU A 70 -16.55 5.89 -4.23
N ASP A 71 -15.31 5.64 -4.65
CA ASP A 71 -14.93 5.41 -6.04
C ASP A 71 -14.31 4.02 -6.20
N ASP A 72 -15.06 3.10 -6.80
CA ASP A 72 -14.63 1.72 -7.04
C ASP A 72 -13.59 1.59 -8.18
N THR A 73 -13.34 2.66 -8.94
CA THR A 73 -12.35 2.65 -10.03
C THR A 73 -10.90 2.73 -9.53
N ILE A 74 -10.69 3.15 -8.27
CA ILE A 74 -9.37 3.19 -7.63
C ILE A 74 -8.72 1.81 -7.70
N CYS A 75 -7.51 1.73 -8.24
CA CYS A 75 -6.79 0.47 -8.47
C CYS A 75 -5.34 0.55 -8.02
N GLY A 76 -4.52 -0.45 -8.38
CA GLY A 76 -3.11 -0.48 -8.00
C GLY A 76 -2.30 0.68 -8.57
N LYS A 77 -2.67 1.19 -9.75
CA LYS A 77 -2.04 2.36 -10.36
C LYS A 77 -2.28 3.63 -9.54
N SER A 78 -3.48 3.78 -8.99
CA SER A 78 -3.87 4.94 -8.18
C SER A 78 -3.02 5.14 -6.92
N LEU A 79 -2.30 4.10 -6.46
CA LEU A 79 -1.34 4.20 -5.35
C LEU A 79 -0.08 5.03 -5.69
N GLN A 80 0.11 5.38 -6.96
CA GLN A 80 1.30 6.06 -7.48
C GLN A 80 0.95 7.25 -8.39
N GLU A 81 -0.30 7.71 -8.33
CA GLU A 81 -0.76 8.88 -9.09
C GLU A 81 -0.89 10.06 -8.15
N ARG A 82 -0.33 11.21 -8.54
CA ARG A 82 -0.31 12.41 -7.67
C ARG A 82 -1.71 12.91 -7.33
N ASP A 83 -2.63 12.79 -8.27
CA ASP A 83 -4.03 13.23 -8.09
C ASP A 83 -4.74 12.48 -6.95
N HIS A 84 -4.26 11.29 -6.60
CA HIS A 84 -4.78 10.48 -5.50
C HIS A 84 -3.97 10.59 -4.21
N PHE A 85 -2.95 11.45 -4.15
CA PHE A 85 -2.04 11.54 -3.01
C PHE A 85 -2.75 11.91 -1.70
N GLU A 86 -3.69 12.85 -1.72
CA GLU A 86 -4.43 13.23 -0.52
C GLU A 86 -5.30 12.07 -0.01
N THR A 87 -5.99 11.38 -0.92
CA THR A 87 -6.76 10.17 -0.60
C THR A 87 -5.86 9.08 -0.02
N LEU A 88 -4.69 8.85 -0.62
CA LEU A 88 -3.70 7.89 -0.16
C LEU A 88 -3.22 8.25 1.26
N SER A 89 -2.87 9.51 1.51
CA SER A 89 -2.46 10.02 2.82
C SER A 89 -3.55 9.79 3.87
N GLY A 90 -4.80 10.11 3.54
CA GLY A 90 -5.96 9.85 4.39
C GLY A 90 -6.16 8.35 4.68
N ALA A 91 -5.98 7.49 3.68
CA ALA A 91 -6.05 6.04 3.83
C ALA A 91 -4.94 5.50 4.74
N ILE A 92 -3.71 5.98 4.59
CA ILE A 92 -2.57 5.63 5.47
C ILE A 92 -2.90 6.00 6.90
N ARG A 93 -3.35 7.24 7.15
CA ARG A 93 -3.76 7.71 8.47
C ARG A 93 -4.83 6.80 9.06
N SER A 94 -5.89 6.52 8.31
CA SER A 94 -7.00 5.71 8.82
C SER A 94 -6.63 4.25 9.07
N LEU A 95 -5.69 3.65 8.32
CA LEU A 95 -5.21 2.29 8.57
C LEU A 95 -4.28 2.19 9.79
N THR A 96 -3.61 3.29 10.11
CA THR A 96 -2.51 3.31 11.09
C THR A 96 -2.90 3.98 12.40
N THR A 97 -3.99 4.73 12.47
CA THR A 97 -4.54 5.26 13.72
C THR A 97 -5.56 4.29 14.32
N ILE A 98 -5.44 3.97 15.61
CA ILE A 98 -6.46 3.20 16.34
C ILE A 98 -7.54 4.14 16.93
N GLU A 99 -8.66 3.58 17.37
CA GLU A 99 -9.80 4.36 17.90
C GLU A 99 -9.43 5.29 19.06
N THR A 100 -8.41 4.94 19.85
CA THR A 100 -7.90 5.77 20.95
C THR A 100 -7.01 6.93 20.48
N GLY A 101 -6.79 7.08 19.17
CA GLY A 101 -5.95 8.11 18.56
C GLY A 101 -4.47 7.75 18.49
N SER A 102 -4.01 6.65 19.10
CA SER A 102 -2.60 6.26 18.99
C SER A 102 -2.26 5.68 17.62
N ILE A 103 -0.97 5.73 17.26
CA ILE A 103 -0.49 5.28 15.96
C ILE A 103 0.11 3.86 16.03
N LYS A 104 -0.13 3.08 14.99
CA LYS A 104 0.56 1.82 14.69
C LYS A 104 1.87 2.16 13.98
N ALA A 105 2.83 2.73 14.69
CA ALA A 105 4.08 3.27 14.12
C ALA A 105 4.78 2.28 13.17
N GLY A 106 4.94 1.02 13.58
CA GLY A 106 5.57 -0.01 12.74
C GLY A 106 4.83 -0.26 11.42
N LEU A 107 3.51 -0.31 11.44
CA LEU A 107 2.70 -0.47 10.22
C LEU A 107 2.79 0.79 9.33
N LYS A 108 2.77 1.98 9.93
CA LYS A 108 2.88 3.25 9.19
C LYS A 108 4.21 3.33 8.43
N LEU A 109 5.32 3.00 9.08
CA LEU A 109 6.62 2.94 8.40
C LEU A 109 6.69 1.82 7.36
N GLN A 110 6.11 0.65 7.65
CA GLN A 110 6.05 -0.45 6.69
C GLN A 110 5.34 0.00 5.40
N ILE A 111 4.23 0.74 5.51
CA ILE A 111 3.52 1.29 4.36
C ILE A 111 4.42 2.28 3.60
N GLY A 112 5.08 3.22 4.28
CA GLY A 112 5.97 4.20 3.63
C GLY A 112 7.08 3.53 2.81
N TYR A 113 7.79 2.56 3.41
CA TYR A 113 8.83 1.81 2.69
C TYR A 113 8.27 0.94 1.56
N LEU A 114 7.08 0.38 1.74
CA LEU A 114 6.40 -0.39 0.69
C LEU A 114 6.04 0.49 -0.51
N LEU A 115 5.59 1.73 -0.28
CA LEU A 115 5.35 2.70 -1.36
C LEU A 115 6.65 3.05 -2.10
N MET A 116 7.74 3.34 -1.39
CA MET A 116 9.06 3.58 -2.02
C MET A 116 9.52 2.39 -2.87
N LYS A 117 9.28 1.17 -2.38
CA LYS A 117 9.59 -0.07 -3.09
C LYS A 117 8.73 -0.21 -4.35
N LEU A 118 7.43 0.09 -4.25
CA LEU A 118 6.50 0.04 -5.36
C LEU A 118 6.87 1.04 -6.47
N ILE A 119 7.20 2.29 -6.11
CA ILE A 119 7.71 3.33 -7.03
C ILE A 119 8.88 2.79 -7.87
N LYS A 120 9.90 2.21 -7.22
CA LYS A 120 11.09 1.69 -7.92
C LYS A 120 10.74 0.59 -8.91
N ILE A 121 9.82 -0.31 -8.54
CA ILE A 121 9.39 -1.43 -9.38
C ILE A 121 8.62 -0.92 -10.59
N THR A 122 7.60 -0.08 -10.36
CA THR A 122 6.72 0.42 -11.41
C THR A 122 7.46 1.33 -12.38
N LYS A 123 8.32 2.23 -11.88
CA LYS A 123 9.21 3.03 -12.74
C LYS A 123 10.10 2.14 -13.61
N GLY A 124 10.77 1.16 -12.99
CA GLY A 124 11.64 0.23 -13.71
C GLY A 124 10.89 -0.56 -14.79
N TYR A 125 9.67 -0.99 -14.49
CA TYR A 125 8.78 -1.65 -15.45
C TYR A 125 8.43 -0.73 -16.63
N TYR A 126 7.99 0.51 -16.38
CA TYR A 126 7.64 1.45 -17.44
C TYR A 126 8.82 1.79 -18.35
N ILE A 127 10.00 2.01 -17.79
CA ILE A 127 11.24 2.22 -18.57
C ILE A 127 11.53 1.00 -19.46
N GLN A 128 11.42 -0.22 -18.92
CA GLN A 128 11.70 -1.45 -19.66
C GLN A 128 10.80 -1.67 -20.87
N ILE A 129 9.55 -1.23 -20.80
CA ILE A 129 8.57 -1.38 -21.89
C ILE A 129 8.43 -0.14 -22.76
N GLY A 130 9.30 0.86 -22.60
CA GLY A 130 9.31 2.08 -23.41
C GLY A 130 8.24 3.11 -23.06
N LYS A 131 7.59 2.98 -21.92
CA LYS A 131 6.54 3.88 -21.40
C LYS A 131 7.13 5.03 -20.60
N VAL A 132 7.80 5.95 -21.29
CA VAL A 132 8.57 7.01 -20.63
C VAL A 132 7.67 8.00 -19.89
N ASP A 133 6.55 8.41 -20.48
CA ASP A 133 5.63 9.37 -19.85
C ASP A 133 5.05 8.82 -18.54
N GLU A 134 4.66 7.54 -18.52
CA GLU A 134 4.21 6.91 -17.28
C GLU A 134 5.32 6.79 -16.23
N SER A 135 6.59 6.64 -16.65
CA SER A 135 7.73 6.64 -15.73
C SER A 135 7.98 8.02 -15.11
N VAL A 136 7.73 9.10 -15.86
CA VAL A 136 7.84 10.48 -15.39
C VAL A 136 6.76 10.80 -14.36
N GLU A 137 5.52 10.34 -14.57
CA GLU A 137 4.46 10.52 -13.57
C GLU A 137 4.83 9.83 -12.24
N VAL A 138 5.40 8.62 -12.30
CA VAL A 138 5.88 7.90 -11.10
C VAL A 138 7.00 8.67 -10.39
N ASP A 139 7.92 9.30 -11.13
CA ASP A 139 8.96 10.16 -10.54
C ASP A 139 8.37 11.38 -9.84
N GLN A 140 7.36 11.99 -10.44
CA GLN A 140 6.70 13.14 -9.86
C GLN A 140 5.91 12.74 -8.60
N PHE A 141 5.25 11.58 -8.60
CA PHE A 141 4.65 11.02 -7.38
C PHE A 141 5.70 10.76 -6.29
N ALA A 142 6.86 10.20 -6.66
CA ALA A 142 7.95 9.96 -5.72
C ALA A 142 8.43 11.26 -5.07
N ALA A 143 8.56 12.35 -5.84
CA ALA A 143 8.90 13.67 -5.32
C ALA A 143 7.83 14.20 -4.35
N VAL A 144 6.54 14.04 -4.67
CA VAL A 144 5.46 14.44 -3.74
C VAL A 144 5.51 13.64 -2.44
N LEU A 145 5.74 12.32 -2.51
CA LEU A 145 5.87 11.48 -1.33
C LEU A 145 7.06 11.90 -0.46
N ASP A 146 8.21 12.20 -1.08
CA ASP A 146 9.42 12.64 -0.40
C ASP A 146 9.22 13.98 0.33
N LEU A 147 8.63 14.97 -0.35
CA LEU A 147 8.30 16.28 0.24
C LEU A 147 7.34 16.19 1.43
N ASN A 148 6.48 15.17 1.45
CA ASN A 148 5.51 14.94 2.52
C ASN A 148 5.95 13.86 3.51
N TRP A 149 7.18 13.33 3.37
CA TRP A 149 7.61 12.17 4.15
C TRP A 149 7.55 12.44 5.64
N ASP A 150 8.15 13.53 6.11
CA ASP A 150 8.18 13.87 7.52
C ASP A 150 6.78 14.14 8.06
N TYR A 151 5.95 14.86 7.30
CA TYR A 151 4.56 15.12 7.69
C TYR A 151 3.77 13.82 7.93
N ILE A 152 3.97 12.80 7.10
CA ILE A 152 3.23 11.55 7.20
C ILE A 152 3.87 10.58 8.19
N PHE A 153 5.21 10.49 8.23
CA PHE A 153 5.91 9.36 8.86
C PHE A 153 6.81 9.74 10.04
N TYR A 154 7.11 11.02 10.29
CA TYR A 154 8.09 11.43 11.32
C TYR A 154 7.75 10.89 12.71
N GLU A 155 6.51 11.05 13.16
CA GLU A 155 6.07 10.56 14.49
C GLU A 155 6.28 9.04 14.61
N ALA A 156 5.96 8.29 13.56
CA ALA A 156 6.17 6.85 13.52
C ALA A 156 7.66 6.48 13.52
N GLN A 157 8.52 7.26 12.85
CA GLN A 157 9.97 7.07 12.88
C GLN A 157 10.52 7.25 14.30
N VAL A 158 10.13 8.34 14.96
CA VAL A 158 10.55 8.64 16.35
C VAL A 158 10.13 7.53 17.29
N GLU A 159 8.86 7.10 17.25
CA GLU A 159 8.36 6.06 18.14
C GLU A 159 9.05 4.71 17.90
N CYS A 160 9.27 4.33 16.63
CA CYS A 160 10.01 3.11 16.31
C CYS A 160 11.46 3.17 16.78
N GLU A 161 12.13 4.32 16.67
CA GLU A 161 13.52 4.47 17.09
C GLU A 161 13.66 4.44 18.62
N GLN A 162 12.76 5.13 19.34
CA GLN A 162 12.72 5.08 20.81
C GLN A 162 12.55 3.63 21.32
N ARG A 163 11.70 2.83 20.66
CA ARG A 163 11.54 1.41 20.99
C ARG A 163 12.81 0.58 20.75
N ARG A 164 13.69 0.98 19.82
CA ARG A 164 14.97 0.29 19.58
C ARG A 164 16.02 0.65 20.62
N THR A 165 16.06 1.91 21.05
CA THR A 165 17.07 2.39 22.01
C THR A 165 16.75 2.05 23.46
N THR A 166 15.51 1.66 23.76
CA THR A 166 15.06 1.31 25.13
C THR A 166 15.24 -0.19 25.44
N VAL A 167 15.74 -0.98 24.48
CA VAL A 167 16.12 -2.39 24.64
C VAL A 167 17.62 -2.49 24.87
#